data_AF-F8EWH2-F1
#
_entry.id   AF-F8EWH2-F1
#
_cell.length_a   1.000
_cell.length_b   1.000
_cell.length_c   1.000
_cell.angle_alpha   90.00
_cell.angle_beta   90.00
_cell.angle_gamma   90.00
#
_symmetry.space_group_name_H-M   'P 1'
#
loop_
_entity.id
_entity.type
_entity.pdbx_description
1 polymer ?
#
loop_
_entity_poly.entity_id
_entity_poly.type
_entity_poly.pdbx_seq_one_letter_code
_entity_poly.pdbx_strand_id
1 'polypeptide(L)'
;MDNLTDLDRLREFVRESRIKRGWSAQKLADMVSKEAEKRGAIFTTTQQSISRFENGIVKREPSWLQFALFAFEANAVPAPAPPPDFF
;
A
#
# COMPACT_ATOMS: atom_id res chain seq x y z
N MET A 1 23.95 -12.81 3.00
CA MET A 1 23.02 -11.67 3.07
C MET A 1 22.16 -11.74 1.84
N ASP A 2 20.88 -12.05 1.99
CA ASP A 2 19.97 -12.09 0.85
C ASP A 2 19.83 -10.66 0.30
N ASN A 3 20.27 -10.45 -0.94
CA ASN A 3 20.01 -9.20 -1.64
C ASN A 3 18.50 -9.13 -1.93
N LEU A 4 17.75 -8.37 -1.13
CA LEU A 4 16.35 -8.09 -1.44
C LEU A 4 16.26 -7.40 -2.80
N THR A 5 15.41 -7.93 -3.67
CA THR A 5 15.09 -7.26 -4.94
C THR A 5 14.28 -5.98 -4.67
N ASP A 6 14.28 -5.04 -5.60
CA ASP A 6 13.44 -3.84 -5.49
C ASP A 6 11.96 -4.20 -5.33
N LEU A 7 11.52 -5.30 -5.93
CA LEU A 7 10.15 -5.81 -5.80
C LEU A 7 9.85 -6.32 -4.38
N ASP A 8 10.82 -6.93 -3.70
CA ASP A 8 10.65 -7.39 -2.33
C ASP A 8 10.53 -6.21 -1.35
N ARG A 9 11.36 -5.17 -1.54
CA ARG A 9 11.26 -3.92 -0.77
C ARG A 9 9.91 -3.25 -0.96
N LEU A 10 9.43 -3.22 -2.19
CA LEU A 10 8.14 -2.63 -2.55
C LEU A 10 6.98 -3.40 -1.91
N ARG A 11 7.08 -4.73 -1.87
CA ARG A 11 6.12 -5.62 -1.20
C ARG A 11 6.05 -5.35 0.29
N GLU A 12 7.20 -5.29 0.95
CA GLU A 12 7.30 -4.97 2.38
C GLU A 12 6.71 -3.59 2.66
N PHE A 13 7.08 -2.59 1.86
CA PHE A 13 6.56 -1.23 2.00
C PHE A 13 5.03 -1.16 1.91
N VAL A 14 4.42 -1.84 0.92
CA VAL A 14 2.95 -1.86 0.78
C VAL A 14 2.29 -2.51 1.99
N ARG A 15 2.82 -3.65 2.43
CA ARG A 15 2.29 -4.39 3.58
C ARG A 15 2.40 -3.57 4.86
N GLU A 16 3.55 -2.96 5.13
CA GLU A 16 3.75 -2.10 6.29
C GLU A 16 2.85 -0.86 6.25
N SER A 17 2.77 -0.18 5.10
CA SER A 17 1.95 1.01 4.93
C SER A 17 0.48 0.73 5.19
N ARG A 18 0.00 -0.46 4.77
CA ARG A 18 -1.34 -0.96 5.05
C ARG A 18 -1.55 -1.23 6.55
N ILE A 19 -0.61 -1.94 7.20
CA ILE A 19 -0.68 -2.28 8.62
C ILE A 19 -0.64 -1.02 9.49
N LYS A 20 0.26 -0.07 9.21
CA LYS A 20 0.39 1.22 9.92
C LYS A 20 -0.91 2.04 9.90
N ARG A 21 -1.76 1.84 8.89
CA ARG A 21 -3.07 2.50 8.74
C ARG A 21 -4.23 1.68 9.31
N GLY A 22 -3.99 0.48 9.83
CA GLY A 22 -5.04 -0.44 10.25
C GLY A 22 -5.91 -0.93 9.08
N TRP A 23 -5.41 -0.90 7.85
CA TRP A 23 -6.19 -1.28 6.67
C TRP A 23 -6.17 -2.79 6.47
N SER A 24 -7.33 -3.37 6.13
CA SER A 24 -7.38 -4.73 5.58
C SER A 24 -6.91 -4.73 4.12
N ALA A 25 -6.54 -5.89 3.59
CA ALA A 25 -6.20 -6.02 2.16
C ALA A 25 -7.38 -5.62 1.25
N GLN A 26 -8.62 -5.89 1.67
CA GLN A 26 -9.82 -5.41 0.98
C GLN A 26 -9.91 -3.89 1.01
N LYS A 27 -9.66 -3.26 2.17
CA LYS A 27 -9.68 -1.81 2.28
C LYS A 27 -8.66 -1.16 1.35
N LEU A 28 -7.44 -1.72 1.25
CA LEU A 28 -6.44 -1.22 0.30
C LEU A 28 -6.94 -1.36 -1.15
N ALA A 29 -7.56 -2.48 -1.50
CA ALA A 29 -8.12 -2.69 -2.83
C ALA A 29 -9.21 -1.67 -3.19
N ASP A 30 -10.08 -1.33 -2.23
CA ASP A 30 -11.10 -0.31 -2.41
C ASP A 30 -10.47 1.08 -2.60
N MET A 31 -9.45 1.41 -1.81
CA MET A 31 -8.76 2.71 -1.90
C MET A 31 -8.01 2.86 -3.23
N VAL A 32 -7.35 1.81 -3.69
CA VAL A 32 -6.70 1.73 -5.02
C VAL A 32 -7.72 2.00 -6.12
N SER A 33 -8.88 1.34 -6.06
CA SER A 33 -9.93 1.50 -7.09
C SER A 33 -10.50 2.92 -7.08
N LYS A 34 -10.69 3.52 -5.90
CA LYS A 34 -11.13 4.92 -5.77
C LYS A 34 -10.11 5.91 -6.32
N GLU A 35 -8.82 5.70 -6.07
CA GLU A 35 -7.77 6.58 -6.60
C GLU A 35 -7.59 6.44 -8.11
N ALA A 36 -7.77 5.24 -8.65
CA ALA A 36 -7.81 5.02 -10.09
C ALA A 36 -8.97 5.79 -10.74
N GLU A 37 -10.18 5.64 -10.19
CA GLU A 37 -11.39 6.31 -10.69
C GLU A 37 -11.25 7.83 -10.68
N LYS A 38 -10.75 8.42 -9.58
CA LYS A 38 -10.49 9.87 -9.47
C LYS A 38 -9.55 10.39 -10.57
N ARG A 39 -8.64 9.54 -11.05
CA ARG A 39 -7.64 9.87 -12.07
C ARG A 39 -8.08 9.48 -13.48
N GLY A 40 -9.34 9.07 -13.65
CA GLY A 40 -9.90 8.67 -14.94
C GLY A 40 -9.43 7.31 -15.45
N ALA A 41 -8.81 6.50 -14.59
CA ALA A 41 -8.39 5.14 -14.94
C ALA A 41 -9.48 4.13 -14.55
N ILE A 42 -9.94 3.33 -15.51
CA ILE A 42 -10.83 2.19 -15.25
C ILE A 42 -9.95 1.03 -14.78
N PHE A 43 -9.64 1.04 -13.49
CA PHE A 43 -8.78 0.04 -12.90
C PHE A 43 -9.38 -0.46 -11.58
N THR A 44 -9.62 -1.76 -11.49
CA THR A 44 -10.10 -2.42 -10.28
C THR A 44 -9.07 -3.40 -9.75
N THR A 45 -8.88 -3.41 -8.45
CA THR A 45 -8.05 -4.40 -7.77
C THR A 45 -8.86 -5.13 -6.72
N THR A 46 -8.47 -6.37 -6.44
CA THR A 46 -9.16 -7.24 -5.47
C THR A 46 -8.29 -7.48 -4.26
N GLN A 47 -8.90 -7.83 -3.12
CA GLN A 47 -8.18 -8.32 -1.95
C GLN A 47 -7.21 -9.45 -2.30
N GLN A 48 -7.60 -10.39 -3.16
CA GLN A 48 -6.73 -11.50 -3.56
C GLN A 48 -5.48 -11.00 -4.31
N SER A 49 -5.62 -10.01 -5.19
CA SER A 49 -4.48 -9.41 -5.89
C SER A 49 -3.50 -8.76 -4.91
N ILE A 50 -4.01 -8.03 -3.91
CA ILE A 50 -3.19 -7.46 -2.84
C ILE A 50 -2.47 -8.57 -2.06
N SER A 51 -3.19 -9.57 -1.57
CA SER A 51 -2.62 -10.67 -0.79
C SER A 51 -1.57 -11.46 -1.58
N ARG A 52 -1.79 -11.72 -2.88
CA ARG A 52 -0.81 -12.42 -3.71
C ARG A 52 0.46 -11.61 -3.91
N PHE A 53 0.34 -10.29 -4.03
CA PHE A 53 1.50 -9.41 -4.09
C PHE A 53 2.25 -9.40 -2.75
N GLU A 54 1.56 -9.19 -1.62
CA GLU A 54 2.13 -9.17 -0.26
C GLU A 54 2.82 -10.48 0.14
N ASN A 55 2.39 -11.62 -0.42
CA ASN A 55 2.99 -12.94 -0.18
C ASN A 55 4.05 -13.34 -1.23
N GLY A 56 4.38 -12.46 -2.18
CA GLY A 56 5.41 -12.72 -3.18
C GLY A 56 5.10 -13.75 -4.25
N ILE A 57 3.82 -14.03 -4.44
CA ILE A 57 3.35 -14.87 -5.56
C ILE A 57 3.50 -14.10 -6.88
N VAL A 58 3.41 -12.78 -6.85
CA VAL A 58 3.56 -11.91 -8.03
C VAL A 58 5.04 -11.54 -8.22
N LYS A 59 5.58 -11.87 -9.40
CA LYS A 59 7.00 -11.68 -9.78
C LYS A 59 7.29 -10.38 -10.54
N ARG A 60 6.28 -9.53 -10.72
CA ARG A 60 6.35 -8.27 -11.47
C ARG A 60 5.59 -7.17 -10.73
N GLU A 61 5.97 -5.94 -10.97
CA GLU A 61 5.24 -4.79 -10.43
C GLU A 61 3.83 -4.72 -11.03
N PRO A 62 2.78 -4.72 -10.21
CA PRO A 62 1.42 -4.62 -10.72
C PRO A 62 1.07 -3.17 -11.04
N SER A 63 0.31 -2.94 -12.12
CA SER A 63 -0.09 -1.60 -12.57
C SER A 63 -0.95 -0.82 -11.56
N TRP A 64 -1.54 -1.52 -10.58
CA TRP A 64 -2.33 -0.92 -9.51
C TRP A 64 -1.51 -0.25 -8.42
N LEU A 65 -0.21 -0.55 -8.38
CA LEU A 65 0.65 -0.12 -7.29
C LEU A 65 0.76 1.40 -7.21
N GLN A 66 0.86 2.09 -8.35
CA GLN A 66 0.88 3.55 -8.39
C GLN A 66 -0.34 4.16 -7.67
N PHE A 67 -1.52 3.55 -7.81
CA PHE A 67 -2.75 4.01 -7.15
C PHE A 67 -2.74 3.66 -5.66
N ALA A 68 -2.06 2.59 -5.24
CA ALA A 68 -1.82 2.31 -3.83
C ALA A 68 -0.93 3.37 -3.19
N LEU A 69 0.11 3.83 -3.90
CA LEU A 69 0.98 4.93 -3.43
C LEU A 69 0.20 6.23 -3.28
N PHE A 70 -0.62 6.60 -4.27
CA PHE A 70 -1.51 7.75 -4.17
C PHE A 70 -2.51 7.62 -3.01
N ALA A 71 -3.05 6.43 -2.78
CA ALA A 71 -3.93 6.18 -1.64
C ALA A 71 -3.21 6.36 -0.29
N PHE A 72 -1.96 5.92 -0.19
CA PHE A 72 -1.15 6.11 1.03
C PHE A 72 -0.80 7.57 1.27
N GLU A 73 -0.47 8.33 0.22
CA GLU A 73 -0.18 9.76 0.29
C GLU A 73 -1.42 10.56 0.70
N ALA A 74 -2.57 10.30 0.08
CA ALA A 74 -3.84 10.95 0.41
C ALA A 74 -4.35 10.62 1.82
N ASN A 75 -3.88 9.51 2.41
CA ASN A 75 -4.23 9.05 3.76
C ASN A 75 -2.96 8.89 4.60
N ALA A 76 -2.10 9.92 4.59
CA ALA A 76 -0.92 9.93 5.42
C ALA A 76 -1.31 9.74 6.90
N VAL A 77 -0.67 8.77 7.56
CA VAL A 77 -0.82 8.62 9.02
C VAL A 77 -0.12 9.82 9.65
N PRO A 78 -0.78 10.59 10.53
CA PRO A 78 -0.12 11.69 11.22
C PRO A 78 1.11 11.15 11.96
N ALA A 79 2.22 11.89 11.90
CA ALA A 79 3.40 11.55 12.69
C ALA A 79 2.97 11.38 14.16
N PRO A 80 3.49 10.37 14.89
CA PRO A 80 3.18 10.23 16.30
C PRO A 80 3.43 11.58 16.97
N ALA A 81 2.46 12.04 17.77
CA ALA A 81 2.59 13.29 18.49
C ALA A 81 3.95 13.30 19.20
N PRO A 82 4.71 14.42 19.18
CA PRO A 82 5.93 14.49 19.95
C PRO A 82 5.59 14.10 21.40
N PRO A 83 6.45 13.29 22.06
CA PRO A 83 6.21 12.96 23.45
C PRO A 83 5.94 14.24 24.23
N PRO A 84 4.96 14.27 25.15
CA PRO A 84 4.70 15.46 25.94
C PRO A 84 6.02 15.88 26.57
N ASP A 85 6.41 17.14 26.37
CA ASP A 85 7.57 17.72 27.05
C ASP A 85 7.34 17.54 28.55
N PHE A 86 8.02 16.55 29.14
CA PHE A 86 8.10 16.43 30.58
C PHE A 86 9.04 17.54 31.06
N PHE A 87 8.47 18.72 31.29
CA PHE A 87 9.09 19.82 32.02
C PHE A 87 9.16 19.51 33.52
#